data_AF-A0AAF0ZRB5-F1
#
_entry.id   AF-A0AAF0ZRB5-F1
#
_cell.length_a   1.000
_cell.length_b   1.000
_cell.length_c   1.000
_cell.angle_alpha   90.00
_cell.angle_beta   90.00
_cell.angle_gamma   90.00
#
_symmetry.space_group_name_H-M   'P 1'
#
loop_
_entity.id
_entity.type
_entity.pdbx_description
1 polymer ?
#
loop_
_entity_poly.entity_id
_entity_poly.type
_entity_poly.pdbx_seq_one_letter_code
_entity_poly.pdbx_strand_id
1 'polypeptide(L)'
;MILNPRTGNFHVFRDAILDWDCFIRYEFGCDASNEDYMVVKILSFSQIEGRYANVVRIYSLKACSWEKIRDFTSGFIKGEVGLFVNGALHFEGSYRRGSWEIVTSDLVAKNGK
;
A
#
# COMPACT_ATOMS: atom_id res chain seq x y z
N MET A 1 8.65 9.76 3.91
CA MET A 1 9.06 10.94 3.10
C MET A 1 9.30 10.47 1.69
N ILE A 2 8.90 11.23 0.68
CA ILE A 2 9.31 11.02 -0.71
C ILE A 2 10.20 12.17 -1.16
N LEU A 3 11.38 11.86 -1.69
CA LEU A 3 12.33 12.82 -2.24
C LEU A 3 12.29 12.75 -3.77
N ASN A 4 12.20 13.89 -4.43
CA ASN A 4 12.47 14.01 -5.85
C ASN A 4 13.97 14.32 -6.02
N PRO A 5 14.81 13.34 -6.42
CA PRO A 5 16.26 13.54 -6.50
C PRO A 5 16.66 14.50 -7.63
N ARG A 6 15.79 14.71 -8.63
CA ARG A 6 16.04 15.63 -9.74
C ARG A 6 15.85 17.10 -9.34
N THR A 7 14.90 17.38 -8.46
CA THR A 7 14.58 18.76 -8.04
C THR A 7 15.06 19.08 -6.62
N GLY A 8 15.41 18.07 -5.83
CA GLY A 8 15.75 18.22 -4.41
C GLY A 8 14.54 18.41 -3.49
N ASN A 9 13.34 18.54 -4.05
CA ASN A 9 12.11 18.73 -3.26
C ASN A 9 11.68 17.42 -2.60
N PHE A 10 11.17 17.50 -1.38
CA PHE A 10 10.62 16.35 -0.68
C PHE A 10 9.24 16.64 -0.11
N HIS A 11 8.42 15.60 -0.05
CA HIS A 11 7.15 15.62 0.67
C HIS A 11 7.21 14.68 1.87
N VAL A 12 6.92 15.24 3.04
CA VAL A 12 6.82 14.49 4.29
C VAL A 12 5.36 14.11 4.52
N PHE A 13 5.09 12.82 4.59
CA PHE A 13 3.80 12.31 5.02
C PHE A 13 3.78 12.33 6.55
N ARG A 14 2.88 13.12 7.13
CA ARG A 14 2.67 13.12 8.57
C ARG A 14 1.71 11.98 8.91
N ASP A 15 2.19 11.06 9.73
CA ASP A 15 1.35 10.02 10.31
C ASP A 15 0.91 10.44 11.70
N ALA A 16 -0.36 10.17 12.01
CA ALA A 16 -0.77 10.12 13.41
C ALA A 16 -0.03 8.96 14.09
N ILE A 17 0.38 9.15 15.34
CA ILE A 17 0.87 8.05 16.17
C ILE A 17 -0.27 7.03 16.24
N LEU A 18 -0.02 5.82 15.76
CA LEU A 18 -0.97 4.72 15.83
C LEU A 18 -0.65 3.89 17.07
N ASP A 19 -1.69 3.29 17.66
CA ASP A 19 -1.57 2.37 18.79
C ASP A 19 -0.56 1.24 18.52
N TRP A 20 -0.04 0.64 19.58
CA TRP A 20 1.05 -0.35 19.55
C TRP A 20 0.77 -1.60 18.72
N ASP A 21 -0.49 -1.83 18.32
CA ASP A 21 -0.91 -2.96 17.48
C ASP A 21 -1.01 -2.64 15.98
N CYS A 22 -0.48 -1.48 15.55
CA CYS A 22 -0.49 -1.05 14.15
C CYS A 22 0.91 -0.97 13.52
N PHE A 23 1.09 -1.66 12.40
CA PHE A 23 2.28 -1.58 11.57
C PHE A 23 2.01 -0.72 10.33
N ILE A 24 2.84 0.29 10.10
CA ILE A 24 2.78 1.13 8.89
C ILE A 24 3.86 0.70 7.92
N ARG A 25 3.49 0.49 6.66
CA ARG A 25 4.42 0.27 5.54
C ARG A 25 4.19 1.28 4.44
N TYR A 26 5.27 1.64 3.78
CA TYR A 26 5.28 2.53 2.64
C TYR A 26 5.90 1.84 1.45
N GLU A 27 5.22 1.91 0.32
CA GLU A 27 5.67 1.36 -0.94
C GLU A 27 5.55 2.42 -2.03
N PHE A 28 6.30 2.22 -3.11
CA PHE A 28 6.33 3.15 -4.24
C PHE A 28 5.84 2.46 -5.51
N GLY A 29 5.11 3.22 -6.32
CA GLY A 29 4.47 2.73 -7.52
C GLY A 29 4.53 3.72 -8.66
N CYS A 30 4.36 3.20 -9.87
CA CYS A 30 4.17 3.99 -11.07
C CYS A 30 2.95 3.45 -11.81
N ASP A 31 2.00 4.32 -12.08
CA ASP A 31 0.95 4.08 -13.07
C ASP A 31 1.37 4.73 -14.38
N ALA A 32 1.99 3.92 -15.23
CA ALA A 32 2.45 4.33 -16.54
C ALA A 32 1.29 4.79 -17.45
N SER A 33 0.06 4.32 -17.22
CA SER A 33 -1.10 4.71 -18.06
C SER A 33 -1.53 6.16 -17.81
N ASN A 34 -1.34 6.64 -16.58
CA ASN A 34 -1.68 8.01 -16.18
C ASN A 34 -0.45 8.91 -15.99
N GLU A 35 0.74 8.38 -16.27
CA GLU A 35 2.05 8.99 -16.01
C GLU A 35 2.15 9.53 -14.57
N ASP A 36 1.66 8.74 -13.62
CA ASP A 36 1.56 9.16 -12.22
C ASP A 36 2.42 8.26 -11.32
N TYR A 37 3.21 8.90 -10.47
CA TYR A 37 3.92 8.23 -9.42
C TYR A 37 3.06 8.20 -8.18
N MET A 38 3.09 7.09 -7.47
CA MET A 38 2.23 6.87 -6.32
C MET A 38 3.02 6.37 -5.13
N VAL A 39 2.58 6.77 -3.95
CA VAL A 39 3.02 6.19 -2.69
C VAL A 39 1.87 5.38 -2.12
N VAL A 40 2.09 4.09 -1.91
CA VAL A 40 1.13 3.22 -1.24
C VAL A 40 1.48 3.21 0.25
N LYS A 41 0.46 3.40 1.07
CA LYS A 41 0.54 3.30 2.53
C LYS A 41 -0.35 2.17 2.99
N ILE A 42 0.23 1.18 3.65
CA ILE A 42 -0.48 0.02 4.20
C ILE A 42 -0.45 0.14 5.72
N LEU A 43 -1.63 0.08 6.33
CA LEU A 43 -1.85 0.06 7.77
C LEU A 43 -2.33 -1.34 8.15
N SER A 44 -1.49 -2.11 8.83
CA SER A 44 -1.83 -3.46 9.29
C SER A 44 -2.14 -3.44 10.78
N PHE A 45 -3.35 -3.87 11.15
CA PHE A 45 -3.81 -3.96 12.53
C PHE A 45 -3.88 -5.43 12.94
N SER A 46 -3.24 -5.79 14.05
CA SER A 46 -3.35 -7.13 14.63
C SER A 46 -4.81 -7.43 14.99
N GLN A 47 -5.27 -8.63 14.66
CA GLN A 47 -6.58 -9.15 15.06
C GLN A 47 -6.44 -10.45 15.87
N ILE A 48 -7.54 -10.89 16.45
CA ILE A 48 -7.65 -12.18 17.14
C ILE A 48 -7.27 -13.32 16.16
N GLU A 49 -6.68 -14.40 16.69
CA GLU A 49 -6.24 -15.59 15.93
C GLU A 49 -5.06 -15.37 14.95
N GLY A 50 -4.29 -14.29 15.12
CA GLY A 50 -3.11 -14.04 14.27
C GLY A 50 -3.46 -13.56 12.85
N ARG A 51 -4.69 -13.07 12.66
CA ARG A 51 -5.13 -12.39 11.44
C ARG A 51 -4.77 -10.91 11.50
N TYR A 52 -4.76 -10.24 10.35
CA TYR A 52 -4.49 -8.81 10.26
C TYR A 52 -5.57 -8.12 9.41
N ALA A 53 -6.07 -6.97 9.87
CA ALA A 53 -6.86 -6.05 9.03
C ALA A 53 -5.89 -5.10 8.33
N ASN A 54 -6.02 -4.94 7.02
CA ASN A 54 -5.17 -4.04 6.25
C ASN A 54 -6.02 -2.88 5.70
N VAL A 55 -5.59 -1.65 5.94
CA VAL A 55 -6.12 -0.46 5.28
C VAL A 55 -5.06 0.08 4.34
N VAL A 56 -5.40 0.13 3.05
CA VAL A 56 -4.51 0.65 2.00
C VAL A 56 -4.95 2.05 1.60
N ARG A 57 -3.99 2.98 1.55
CA ARG A 57 -4.15 4.31 0.99
C ARG A 57 -3.12 4.54 -0.10
N ILE A 58 -3.48 5.31 -1.11
CA ILE A 58 -2.60 5.70 -2.19
C ILE A 58 -2.49 7.22 -2.22
N TYR A 59 -1.26 7.73 -2.25
CA TYR A 59 -0.99 9.12 -2.54
C TYR A 59 -0.61 9.23 -4.02
N SER A 60 -1.38 10.00 -4.77
CA SER A 60 -1.02 10.39 -6.14
C SER A 60 -0.12 11.61 -6.09
N LEU A 61 1.06 11.55 -6.73
CA LEU A 61 1.93 12.72 -6.86
C LEU A 61 1.29 13.76 -7.79
N LYS A 62 0.57 13.32 -8.82
CA LYS A 62 -0.12 14.19 -9.77
C LYS A 62 -1.31 14.93 -9.15
N ALA A 63 -2.12 14.23 -8.36
CA ALA A 63 -3.28 14.82 -7.66
C ALA A 63 -2.93 15.48 -6.32
N CYS A 64 -1.71 15.23 -5.82
CA CYS A 64 -1.22 15.71 -4.53
C CYS A 64 -2.12 15.31 -3.34
N SER A 65 -2.84 14.19 -3.43
CA SER A 65 -3.84 13.77 -2.45
C SER A 65 -3.78 12.29 -2.11
N TRP A 66 -4.21 11.96 -0.89
CA TRP A 66 -4.42 10.58 -0.43
C TRP A 66 -5.83 10.09 -0.75
N GLU A 67 -5.93 8.89 -1.30
CA GLU A 67 -7.18 8.16 -1.50
C GLU A 67 -7.15 6.85 -0.72
N LYS A 68 -8.25 6.49 -0.06
CA LYS A 68 -8.40 5.19 0.58
C LYS A 68 -8.96 4.19 -0.41
N ILE A 69 -8.31 3.04 -0.53
CA ILE A 69 -8.85 1.93 -1.30
C ILE A 69 -9.90 1.21 -0.47
N ARG A 70 -11.05 0.94 -1.10
CA ARG A 70 -12.13 0.15 -0.51
C ARG A 70 -11.90 -1.33 -0.80
N ASP A 71 -12.36 -2.17 0.10
CA ASP A 71 -12.47 -3.63 -0.10
C ASP A 71 -11.15 -4.35 -0.38
N PHE A 72 -10.03 -3.81 0.12
CA PHE A 72 -8.76 -4.51 0.10
C PHE A 72 -8.80 -5.72 1.04
N THR A 73 -9.01 -6.88 0.46
CA THR A 73 -9.08 -8.17 1.16
C THR A 73 -7.73 -8.86 1.03
N SER A 74 -6.82 -8.60 1.97
CA SER A 74 -5.56 -9.33 2.05
C SER A 74 -5.47 -10.14 3.33
N GLY A 75 -4.80 -11.29 3.26
CA GLY A 75 -4.37 -12.06 4.42
C GLY A 75 -3.22 -11.38 5.17
N PHE A 76 -2.38 -12.20 5.81
CA PHE A 76 -1.18 -11.72 6.47
C PHE A 76 -0.17 -11.17 5.46
N ILE A 77 0.09 -9.86 5.53
CA ILE A 77 1.16 -9.21 4.78
C ILE A 77 2.42 -9.29 5.63
N LYS A 78 3.33 -10.20 5.26
CA LYS A 78 4.64 -10.29 5.92
C LYS A 78 5.69 -9.49 5.17
N GLY A 79 5.59 -9.40 3.84
CA GLY A 79 6.56 -8.75 2.99
C GLY A 79 6.98 -7.37 3.50
N GLU A 80 8.29 -7.14 3.49
CA GLU A 80 8.87 -5.80 3.67
C GLU A 80 8.77 -4.97 2.38
N VAL A 81 8.53 -5.64 1.25
CA VAL A 81 8.52 -5.05 -0.08
C VAL A 81 7.24 -5.48 -0.81
N GLY A 82 6.47 -4.49 -1.23
CA GLY A 82 5.48 -4.62 -2.28
C GLY A 82 5.74 -3.60 -3.38
N LEU A 83 5.24 -3.92 -4.57
CA LEU A 83 5.40 -3.13 -5.78
C LEU A 83 4.02 -2.82 -6.34
N PHE A 84 3.74 -1.55 -6.59
CA PHE A 84 2.57 -1.15 -7.36
C PHE A 84 2.94 -0.94 -8.83
N VAL A 85 2.47 -1.84 -9.68
CA VAL A 85 2.75 -1.84 -11.13
C VAL A 85 1.52 -2.32 -11.89
N ASN A 86 1.23 -1.67 -13.02
CA ASN A 86 0.08 -1.96 -13.90
C ASN A 86 -1.27 -1.96 -13.17
N GLY A 87 -1.48 -1.05 -12.22
CA GLY A 87 -2.75 -0.92 -11.51
C GLY A 87 -2.98 -1.98 -10.42
N ALA A 88 -2.00 -2.84 -10.16
CA ALA A 88 -2.08 -3.87 -9.13
C ALA A 88 -0.94 -3.74 -8.11
N LEU A 89 -1.26 -4.06 -6.86
CA LEU A 89 -0.28 -4.19 -5.79
C LEU A 89 0.18 -5.64 -5.72
N HIS A 90 1.50 -5.84 -5.79
CA HIS A 90 2.14 -7.14 -5.70
C HIS A 90 2.94 -7.18 -4.41
N PHE A 91 2.64 -8.11 -3.52
CA PHE A 91 3.33 -8.22 -2.24
C PHE A 91 3.55 -9.68 -1.85
N GLU A 92 4.58 -9.91 -1.06
CA GLU A 92 4.83 -11.22 -0.47
C GLU A 92 3.81 -11.48 0.65
N GLY A 93 2.97 -12.48 0.43
CA GLY A 93 1.96 -12.95 1.36
C GLY A 93 2.21 -14.39 1.80
N SER A 94 1.49 -14.81 2.82
CA SER A 94 1.44 -16.20 3.26
C SER A 94 0.05 -16.50 3.78
N TYR A 95 -0.69 -17.38 3.10
CA TYR A 95 -1.95 -17.90 3.64
C TYR A 95 -1.76 -18.90 4.79
N ARG A 96 -0.61 -19.61 4.85
CA ARG A 96 -0.26 -20.57 5.91
C ARG A 96 1.21 -20.44 6.31
N ARG A 97 1.52 -20.65 7.60
CA ARG A 97 2.90 -20.64 8.12
C ARG A 97 3.80 -21.54 7.27
N GLY A 98 4.80 -20.95 6.62
CA GLY A 98 5.85 -21.66 5.88
C GLY A 98 5.67 -21.73 4.36
N SER A 99 4.58 -21.21 3.80
CA SER A 99 4.39 -21.05 2.35
C SER A 99 4.34 -19.58 1.96
N TRP A 100 5.25 -19.14 1.11
CA TRP A 100 5.32 -17.77 0.59
C TRP A 100 4.75 -17.73 -0.82
N GLU A 101 3.91 -16.73 -1.09
CA GLU A 101 3.31 -16.51 -2.40
C GLU A 101 3.34 -15.02 -2.74
N ILE A 102 3.40 -14.72 -4.04
CA ILE A 102 3.17 -13.36 -4.51
C ILE A 102 1.67 -13.19 -4.62
N VAL A 103 1.10 -12.35 -3.76
CA VAL A 103 -0.30 -11.96 -3.81
C VAL A 103 -0.40 -10.71 -4.68
N THR A 104 -1.26 -10.79 -5.68
CA THR A 104 -1.60 -9.64 -6.52
C THR A 104 -2.99 -9.18 -6.16
N SER A 105 -3.16 -7.88 -5.93
CA SER A 105 -4.45 -7.26 -5.69
C SER A 105 -4.65 -6.14 -6.69
N ASP A 106 -5.62 -6.32 -7.59
CA ASP A 106 -6.03 -5.27 -8.52
C ASP A 106 -6.66 -4.12 -7.73
N LEU A 107 -6.09 -2.93 -7.85
CA LEU A 107 -6.58 -1.74 -7.18
C LEU A 107 -7.51 -0.92 -8.10
N VAL A 108 -7.69 -1.38 -9.34
CA VAL A 108 -8.61 -0.82 -10.34
C VAL A 108 -10.06 -1.26 -10.05
N ALA A 109 -10.56 -0.92 -8.86
CA ALA A 109 -12.00 -0.86 -8.60
C ALA A 109 -12.43 0.62 -8.59
N LYS A 110 -12.19 1.33 -9.69
CA LYS A 110 -12.89 2.58 -9.97
C LYS A 110 -14.26 2.23 -10.55
N ASN A 111 -15.26 2.23 -9.68
CA ASN A 111 -16.70 2.31 -9.96
C ASN A 111 -17.33 1.11 -10.70
N GLY A 112 -17.89 0.17 -9.93
CA GLY A 112 -19.09 -0.54 -10.37
C GLY A 112 -20.29 0.43 -10.35
N LYS A 113 -21.07 0.41 -11.43
CA LYS A 113 -22.27 1.23 -11.67
C LYS A 113 -23.28 1.19 -10.54
#